data_AF-A0A2G5E4U5-F1
#
_entry.id   AF-A0A2G5E4U5-F1
#
_cell.length_a   1.000
_cell.length_b   1.000
_cell.length_c   1.000
_cell.angle_alpha   90.00
_cell.angle_beta   90.00
_cell.angle_gamma   90.00
#
_symmetry.space_group_name_H-M   'P 1'
#
loop_
_entity.id
_entity.type
_entity.pdbx_description
1 polymer ?
#
loop_
_entity_poly.entity_id
_entity_poly.type
_entity_poly.pdbx_seq_one_letter_code
_entity_poly.pdbx_strand_id
1 'polypeptide(L)'
;MSTIFCELCSSKASLYCEADDAFLCRNCDKKVHGANFLAFRHVRYLLCSSCQNLTVLYFSGSSFGMVLGAGRRSSHRDSKADEECSRFAKKRTTLSI
;
A
#
# COMPACT_ATOMS: atom_id res chain seq x y z
N MET A 1 0.34 -14.73 11.01
CA MET A 1 0.22 -13.44 10.28
C MET A 1 0.58 -12.34 11.25
N SER A 2 1.67 -11.62 11.00
CA SER A 2 2.08 -10.49 11.84
C SER A 2 1.24 -9.27 11.48
N THR A 3 0.67 -8.62 12.49
CA THR A 3 -0.05 -7.35 12.29
C THR A 3 0.95 -6.20 12.40
N ILE A 4 0.96 -5.33 11.40
CA ILE A 4 1.77 -4.12 11.35
C ILE A 4 0.93 -2.98 11.92
N PHE A 5 1.49 -2.27 12.88
CA PHE A 5 0.83 -1.16 13.55
C PHE A 5 1.36 0.17 13.02
N CYS A 6 0.50 1.17 13.07
CA CYS A 6 0.85 2.54 12.78
C CYS A 6 1.80 3.06 13.86
N GLU A 7 2.93 3.60 13.46
CA GLU A 7 3.96 4.06 14.40
C GLU A 7 3.54 5.28 15.23
N LEU A 8 2.55 6.04 14.77
CA LEU A 8 2.09 7.25 15.46
C LEU A 8 0.92 7.03 16.42
N CYS A 9 0.11 5.98 16.24
CA CYS A 9 -1.10 5.79 17.05
C CYS A 9 -1.43 4.33 17.37
N SER A 10 -0.56 3.39 16.99
CA SER A 10 -0.69 1.95 17.25
C SER A 10 -1.96 1.29 16.68
N SER A 11 -2.73 1.98 15.84
CA SER A 11 -3.83 1.37 15.07
C SER A 11 -3.28 0.52 13.92
N LYS A 12 -4.12 -0.29 13.26
CA LYS A 12 -3.69 -1.11 12.12
C LYS A 12 -3.15 -0.24 10.97
N ALA A 13 -1.93 -0.52 10.50
CA ALA A 13 -1.34 0.20 9.37
C ALA A 13 -2.05 -0.15 8.06
N SER A 14 -2.03 0.80 7.13
CA SER A 14 -2.65 0.65 5.80
C SER A 14 -1.72 0.99 4.65
N LEU A 15 -0.60 1.63 4.94
CA LEU A 15 0.40 2.03 3.97
C LEU A 15 1.78 2.14 4.63
N TYR A 16 2.79 2.12 3.78
CA TYR A 16 4.20 2.33 4.11
C TYR A 16 4.71 3.54 3.32
N CYS A 17 5.36 4.47 3.99
CA CYS A 17 6.04 5.60 3.35
C CYS A 17 7.52 5.28 3.21
N GLU A 18 8.04 5.31 1.98
CA GLU A 18 9.44 4.98 1.70
C GLU A 18 10.40 6.09 2.18
N ALA A 19 10.00 7.35 2.06
CA ALA A 19 10.84 8.48 2.45
C ALA A 19 11.02 8.59 3.97
N ASP A 20 9.98 8.22 4.73
CA ASP A 20 9.97 8.30 6.19
C ASP A 20 10.30 6.94 6.85
N ASP A 21 10.47 5.87 6.07
CA ASP A 21 10.61 4.47 6.53
C ASP A 21 9.58 4.10 7.61
N ALA A 22 8.30 4.45 7.36
CA ALA A 22 7.27 4.43 8.39
C ALA A 22 5.97 3.77 7.93
N PHE A 23 5.39 2.93 8.80
CA PHE A 23 4.06 2.36 8.61
C PHE A 23 2.98 3.26 9.23
N LEU A 24 2.00 3.67 8.42
CA LEU A 24 0.96 4.61 8.83
C LEU A 24 -0.45 4.08 8.57
N CYS A 25 -1.37 4.45 9.46
CA CYS A 25 -2.80 4.38 9.18
C CYS A 25 -3.23 5.58 8.30
N ARG A 26 -4.36 5.45 7.60
CA ARG A 26 -4.91 6.54 6.75
C ARG A 26 -5.06 7.89 7.44
N ASN A 27 -5.40 7.91 8.73
CA ASN A 27 -5.59 9.17 9.45
C ASN A 27 -4.26 9.86 9.74
N CYS A 28 -3.24 9.08 10.13
CA CYS A 28 -1.89 9.59 10.38
C CYS A 28 -1.20 10.00 9.08
N ASP A 29 -1.37 9.22 8.01
CA ASP A 29 -0.91 9.57 6.67
C ASP A 29 -1.41 10.95 6.23
N LYS A 30 -2.72 11.22 6.32
CA LYS A 30 -3.29 12.54 6.00
C LYS A 30 -2.67 13.68 6.82
N LYS A 31 -2.37 13.43 8.10
CA LYS A 31 -1.74 14.45 8.96
C LYS A 31 -0.31 14.73 8.54
N VAL A 32 0.49 13.69 8.31
CA VAL A 32 1.91 13.80 7.93
C VAL A 32 2.06 14.34 6.51
N HIS A 33 1.40 13.69 5.55
CA HIS A 33 1.55 13.95 4.12
C HIS A 33 0.59 15.02 3.59
N GLY A 34 -0.35 15.49 4.41
CA GLY A 34 -1.17 16.67 4.13
C GLY A 34 -0.61 17.96 4.73
N ALA A 35 0.42 17.89 5.58
CA ALA A 35 0.98 19.07 6.26
C ALA A 35 1.68 20.03 5.30
N ASN A 36 2.34 19.51 4.26
CA ASN A 36 3.03 20.33 3.27
C ASN A 36 3.21 19.58 1.94
N PHE A 37 3.55 20.33 0.89
CA PHE A 37 3.72 19.79 -0.47
C PHE A 37 4.91 18.83 -0.60
N LEU A 38 5.96 18.97 0.21
CA LEU A 38 7.13 18.07 0.16
C LEU A 38 6.73 16.67 0.65
N ALA A 39 6.13 16.61 1.84
CA ALA A 39 5.58 15.38 2.41
C ALA A 39 4.51 14.79 1.51
N PHE A 40 3.62 15.61 0.93
CA PHE A 40 2.59 15.12 0.00
C PHE A 40 3.17 14.29 -1.17
N ARG A 41 4.37 14.64 -1.65
CA ARG A 41 5.04 13.93 -2.75
C ARG A 41 5.77 12.65 -2.34
N HIS A 42 5.83 12.29 -1.06
CA HIS A 42 6.44 11.02 -0.67
C HIS A 42 5.72 9.84 -1.33
N VAL A 43 6.52 8.86 -1.77
CA VAL A 43 6.02 7.61 -2.33
C VAL A 43 5.49 6.75 -1.18
N ARG A 44 4.21 6.40 -1.28
CA ARG A 44 3.49 5.62 -0.28
C ARG A 44 2.89 4.38 -0.89
N TYR A 45 3.28 3.22 -0.39
CA TYR A 45 2.84 1.91 -0.85
C TYR A 45 1.65 1.43 -0.02
N LEU A 46 0.62 0.89 -0.67
CA LEU A 46 -0.54 0.35 0.05
C LEU A 46 -0.23 -1.03 0.63
N LEU A 47 -0.76 -1.32 1.82
CA LEU A 47 -0.75 -2.64 2.42
C LEU A 47 -2.05 -3.39 2.11
N CYS A 48 -1.96 -4.71 1.96
CA CYS A 48 -3.13 -5.56 1.84
C CYS A 48 -3.94 -5.55 3.15
N SER A 49 -5.26 -5.38 3.09
CA SER A 49 -6.11 -5.37 4.29
C SER A 49 -6.18 -6.72 5.00
N SER A 50 -6.09 -7.83 4.25
CA SER A 50 -6.13 -9.20 4.78
C SER A 50 -4.78 -9.58 5.42
N CYS A 51 -3.69 -9.52 4.65
CA CYS A 51 -2.40 -10.05 5.07
C CYS A 51 -1.34 -9.01 5.47
N GLN A 52 -1.61 -7.71 5.27
CA GLN A 52 -0.69 -6.60 5.57
C GLN A 52 0.67 -6.67 4.85
N ASN A 53 0.74 -7.44 3.77
CA ASN A 53 1.88 -7.43 2.86
C ASN A 53 1.85 -6.17 1.98
N LEU A 54 3.03 -5.73 1.54
CA LEU A 54 3.17 -4.58 0.65
C LEU A 54 2.60 -4.93 -0.73
N THR A 55 1.68 -4.10 -1.22
CA THR A 55 1.12 -4.28 -2.56
C THR A 55 1.97 -3.57 -3.59
N VAL A 56 1.79 -3.94 -4.86
CA VAL A 56 2.40 -3.23 -6.00
C VAL A 56 1.80 -1.84 -6.25
N LEU A 57 0.85 -1.40 -5.42
CA LEU A 57 0.16 -0.12 -5.58
C LEU A 57 0.83 0.93 -4.72
N TYR A 58 1.12 2.09 -5.31
CA TYR A 58 1.67 3.22 -4.60
C TYR A 58 1.06 4.54 -5.08
N PHE A 59 1.31 5.61 -4.34
CA PHE A 59 0.95 6.95 -4.75
C PHE A 59 2.02 7.95 -4.31
N SER A 60 2.16 9.01 -5.11
CA SER A 60 3.03 10.15 -4.84
C SER A 60 2.24 11.40 -5.19
N GLY A 61 1.95 12.22 -4.17
CA GLY A 61 0.99 13.31 -4.29
C GLY A 61 -0.38 12.84 -4.79
N SER A 62 -0.86 13.49 -5.86
CA SER A 62 -2.13 13.15 -6.51
C SER A 62 -2.00 12.01 -7.52
N SER A 63 -0.79 11.54 -7.80
CA SER A 63 -0.53 10.50 -8.79
C SER A 63 -0.59 9.12 -8.13
N PHE A 64 -1.43 8.26 -8.69
CA PHE A 64 -1.48 6.84 -8.34
C PHE A 64 -0.68 6.03 -9.35
N GLY A 65 0.21 5.17 -8.86
CA GLY A 65 1.10 4.33 -9.67
C GLY A 65 0.99 2.87 -9.28
N MET A 66 1.32 1.99 -10.22
CA MET A 66 1.51 0.57 -9.97
C MET A 66 2.95 0.23 -10.33
N VAL A 67 3.67 -0.45 -9.44
CA VAL A 67 4.93 -1.08 -9.80
C VAL A 67 4.56 -2.24 -10.73
N LEU A 68 4.72 -2.03 -12.04
CA LEU A 68 4.63 -3.11 -13.03
C LEU A 68 5.87 -3.99 -12.86
N GLY A 69 5.82 -4.90 -11.89
CA GLY A 69 6.76 -5.99 -11.80
C GLY A 69 6.56 -6.93 -12.99
N ALA A 70 7.51 -6.91 -13.93
CA ALA A 70 7.64 -7.91 -14.98
C ALA A 70 7.48 -9.32 -14.39
N GLY A 71 6.59 -10.12 -14.97
CA GLY A 71 6.34 -11.49 -14.54
C GLY A 71 7.62 -12.31 -14.52
N ARG A 72 8.09 -12.65 -13.32
CA ARG A 72 9.10 -13.69 -13.14
C ARG A 72 8.39 -15.03 -13.28
N ARG A 73 8.63 -15.71 -14.42
CA ARG A 73 8.33 -17.15 -14.55
C ARG A 73 9.23 -17.90 -13.57
N SER A 74 8.64 -18.51 -12.56
CA SER A 74 9.31 -19.48 -11.70
C SER A 74 8.41 -20.69 -11.59
N SER A 75 8.76 -21.74 -12.34
CA SER A 75 8.22 -23.08 -12.17
C SER A 75 8.71 -23.60 -10.82
N HIS A 76 7.85 -23.73 -9.82
CA HIS A 76 7.82 -24.80 -8.80
C HIS A 76 6.65 -24.53 -7.82
N ARG A 77 5.93 -25.60 -7.50
CA ARG A 77 4.64 -25.65 -6.78
C ARG A 77 4.83 -25.36 -5.28
N ASP A 78 3.97 -24.51 -4.67
CA ASP A 78 3.24 -24.83 -3.43
C ASP A 78 2.17 -23.79 -3.05
N SER A 79 0.91 -24.25 -3.02
CA SER A 79 -0.17 -23.96 -2.06
C SER A 79 -0.55 -22.51 -1.64
N LYS A 80 -1.55 -21.96 -2.34
CA LYS A 80 -2.77 -21.31 -1.77
C LYS A 80 -2.60 -20.03 -0.91
N ALA A 81 -1.73 -19.08 -1.28
CA ALA A 81 -1.68 -17.76 -0.64
C ALA A 81 -1.63 -16.52 -1.58
N ASP A 82 -1.58 -16.70 -2.91
CA ASP A 82 -1.29 -15.61 -3.86
C ASP A 82 -2.49 -15.07 -4.64
N GLU A 83 -3.68 -15.69 -4.54
CA GLU A 83 -4.83 -15.27 -5.37
C GLU A 83 -5.72 -14.19 -4.71
N GLU A 84 -5.44 -13.80 -3.47
CA GLU A 84 -6.30 -12.87 -2.72
C GLU A 84 -5.78 -11.41 -2.74
N CYS A 85 -4.48 -11.18 -2.94
CA CYS A 85 -3.88 -9.84 -2.92
C CYS A 85 -4.21 -9.03 -4.19
N SER A 86 -4.34 -9.71 -5.33
CA SER A 86 -4.56 -9.10 -6.66
C SER A 86 -6.00 -8.63 -6.93
N ARG A 87 -6.98 -8.99 -6.07
CA ARG A 87 -8.39 -8.64 -6.29
C ARG A 87 -8.77 -7.25 -5.77
N PHE A 88 -8.01 -6.67 -4.83
CA PHE A 88 -8.29 -5.33 -4.29
C PHE A 88 -8.06 -4.22 -5.33
N ALA A 89 -7.18 -4.46 -6.30
CA ALA A 89 -6.93 -3.55 -7.42
C ALA A 89 -8.12 -3.44 -8.40
N LYS A 90 -9.00 -4.45 -8.46
CA LYS A 90 -10.10 -4.49 -9.44
C LYS A 90 -11.37 -3.77 -8.97
N LYS A 91 -11.52 -3.42 -7.69
CA LYS A 91 -12.81 -2.96 -7.14
C LYS A 91 -12.96 -1.42 -7.05
N ARG A 92 -12.04 -0.65 -7.64
CA ARG A 92 -12.11 0.83 -7.61
C ARG A 92 -12.10 1.52 -8.97
N THR A 93 -12.09 0.77 -10.07
CA THR A 93 -12.26 1.30 -11.45
C THR A 93 -13.72 1.34 -11.91
N THR A 94 -14.67 1.50 -10.99
CA THR A 94 -16.05 1.88 -11.30
C THR A 94 -16.49 3.04 -10.38
N LEU A 95 -15.78 4.16 -10.51
CA LEU A 95 -16.35 5.48 -10.24
C LEU A 95 -15.98 6.35 -11.44
N SER A 96 -16.75 6.18 -12.50
CA SER A 96 -16.90 7.16 -13.56
C SER A 96 -18.37 7.56 -13.52
N ILE A 97 -18.57 8.81 -13.07
CA ILE A 97 -19.69 9.76 -13.29
C ILE A 97 -21.01 9.15 -13.78
#